data_AF-A0A2V2PU44-F1
#
_entry.id   AF-A0A2V2PU44-F1
#
_cell.length_a   1.000
_cell.length_b   1.000
_cell.length_c   1.000
_cell.angle_alpha   90.00
_cell.angle_beta   90.00
_cell.angle_gamma   90.00
#
_symmetry.space_group_name_H-M   'P 1'
#
loop_
_entity.id
_entity.type
_entity.pdbx_description
1 polymer ?
#
loop_
_entity_poly.entity_id
_entity_poly.type
_entity_poly.pdbx_seq_one_letter_code
_entity_poly.pdbx_strand_id
1 'polypeptide(L)' 'MSGDAVVLVIVDGANVVGSVPDGWWRDRRGAAERLRDSLVPYAADGVPGVPGPVAIVLVVEG' A
#
# COMPACT_ATOMS: atom_id res chain seq x y z
N MET A 1 19.83 0.82 23.18
CA MET A 1 19.40 0.25 21.89
C MET A 1 18.37 1.20 21.32
N SER A 2 18.77 2.13 20.46
CA SER A 2 17.77 2.80 19.63
C SER A 2 17.33 1.73 18.66
N GLY A 3 16.14 1.16 18.86
CA GLY A 3 15.57 0.25 17.87
C GLY A 3 15.51 1.02 16.57
N ASP A 4 16.13 0.49 15.51
CA ASP A 4 16.13 1.15 14.22
C ASP A 4 14.67 1.38 13.82
N ALA A 5 14.28 2.65 13.69
CA ALA A 5 12.88 2.99 13.52
C ALA A 5 12.48 2.55 12.10
N VAL A 6 11.66 1.50 12.01
CA VAL A 6 11.14 1.03 10.73
C VAL A 6 10.34 2.15 10.09
N VAL A 7 10.71 2.51 8.86
CA VAL A 7 10.00 3.56 8.12
C VAL A 7 8.56 3.11 7.89
N LEU A 8 7.61 3.97 8.25
CA LEU A 8 6.18 3.77 7.99
C LEU A 8 5.81 4.42 6.65
N VAL A 9 5.34 3.61 5.72
CA VAL A 9 4.76 4.02 4.45
C VAL A 9 3.24 4.00 4.58
N ILE A 10 2.61 5.14 4.36
CA ILE A 10 1.15 5.27 4.34
C ILE A 10 0.69 5.35 2.89
N VAL A 11 -0.23 4.47 2.50
CA VAL A 11 -0.77 4.39 1.16
C VAL A 11 -2.23 4.82 1.18
N ASP A 12 -2.58 5.84 0.39
CA ASP A 12 -3.97 6.21 0.13
C ASP A 12 -4.56 5.26 -0.93
N GLY A 13 -5.41 4.33 -0.48
CA GLY A 13 -6.00 3.33 -1.36
C GLY A 13 -6.94 3.91 -2.41
N ALA A 14 -7.70 4.95 -2.09
CA ALA A 14 -8.63 5.58 -3.03
C ALA A 14 -7.89 6.30 -4.15
N ASN A 15 -6.79 6.99 -3.82
CA ASN A 15 -5.95 7.63 -4.82
C ASN A 15 -5.29 6.59 -5.76
N VAL A 16 -4.72 5.52 -5.19
CA VAL A 16 -4.02 4.49 -5.97
C VAL A 16 -4.98 3.74 -6.88
N VAL A 17 -6.09 3.23 -6.34
CA VAL A 17 -7.12 2.53 -7.13
C VAL A 17 -7.71 3.46 -8.21
N GLY A 18 -7.96 4.73 -7.87
CA GLY A 18 -8.49 5.72 -8.79
C GLY A 18 -7.56 6.11 -9.94
N SER A 19 -6.26 5.80 -9.85
CA SER A 19 -5.27 6.15 -10.87
C SER A 19 -5.36 5.31 -12.15
N VAL A 20 -6.05 4.16 -12.10
CA VAL A 20 -6.22 3.26 -13.23
C VAL A 20 -7.71 3.06 -13.52
N PRO A 21 -8.20 3.31 -14.75
CA PRO A 21 -9.60 3.16 -15.12
C PRO A 21 -9.95 1.68 -15.42
N ASP A 22 -9.71 0.79 -14.47
CA ASP A 22 -9.87 -0.67 -14.62
C ASP A 22 -11.29 -1.19 -14.28
N GLY A 23 -12.23 -0.31 -13.97
CA GLY A 23 -13.58 -0.68 -13.55
C GLY A 23 -13.79 -0.80 -12.05
N TRP A 24 -12.81 -0.40 -11.22
CA TRP A 24 -12.85 -0.49 -9.74
C TRP A 24 -14.15 -0.03 -9.08
N TRP A 25 -14.86 0.94 -9.68
CA TRP A 25 -16.11 1.47 -9.12
C TRP A 25 -17.22 0.41 -9.01
N ARG A 26 -17.14 -0.68 -9.78
CA ARG A 26 -18.09 -1.80 -9.72
C ARG A 26 -17.86 -2.73 -8.53
N ASP A 27 -16.63 -2.78 -8.02
CA ASP A 27 -16.20 -3.64 -6.92
C ASP A 27 -15.08 -2.95 -6.13
N ARG A 28 -15.47 -1.96 -5.32
CA ARG A 28 -14.53 -1.14 -4.53
C ARG A 28 -13.76 -1.99 -3.52
N ARG A 29 -14.45 -2.90 -2.85
CA ARG A 29 -13.86 -3.79 -1.86
C ARG A 29 -12.81 -4.70 -2.49
N GLY A 30 -13.14 -5.37 -3.59
CA GLY A 30 -12.16 -6.21 -4.27
C GLY A 30 -11.01 -5.41 -4.84
N ALA A 31 -11.21 -4.15 -5.26
CA ALA A 31 -10.11 -3.27 -5.67
C ALA A 31 -9.14 -2.99 -4.51
N ALA A 32 -9.65 -2.70 -3.31
CA ALA A 32 -8.83 -2.51 -2.12
C ALA A 32 -8.09 -3.80 -1.69
N GLU A 33 -8.75 -4.96 -1.78
CA GLU A 33 -8.14 -6.27 -1.50
C GLU A 33 -7.00 -6.58 -2.49
N ARG A 34 -7.21 -6.35 -3.79
CA ARG A 34 -6.17 -6.51 -4.82
C ARG A 34 -5.00 -5.56 -4.59
N LEU A 35 -5.26 -4.31 -4.22
CA LEU A 35 -4.20 -3.35 -3.88
C LEU A 35 -3.41 -3.84 -2.65
N ARG A 36 -4.07 -4.23 -1.56
CA ARG A 36 -3.40 -4.80 -0.38
C ARG A 36 -2.46 -5.94 -0.74
N ASP A 37 -2.94 -6.89 -1.55
CA ASP A 37 -2.16 -8.08 -1.91
C ASP A 37 -0.95 -7.70 -2.79
N SER A 38 -1.09 -6.69 -3.65
CA SER A 38 0.02 -6.16 -4.45
C SER A 38 1.09 -5.42 -3.63
N LEU A 39 0.76 -4.95 -2.42
CA LEU A 39 1.70 -4.22 -1.55
C LEU A 39 2.63 -5.14 -0.74
N VAL A 40 2.36 -6.44 -0.67
CA VAL A 40 3.13 -7.40 0.16
C VAL A 40 4.64 -7.41 -0.15
N PRO A 41 5.11 -7.43 -1.42
CA PRO A 41 6.54 -7.42 -1.72
C PRO A 41 7.26 -6.16 -1.21
N TYR A 42 6.59 -5.01 -1.26
CA TYR A 42 7.18 -3.73 -0.85
C TYR A 42 7.46 -3.64 0.65
N ALA A 43 6.75 -4.41 1.49
CA ALA A 43 7.04 -4.45 2.93
C ALA A 43 8.43 -5.04 3.21
N ALA A 44 8.84 -6.04 2.42
CA ALA A 44 10.15 -6.68 2.55
C ALA A 44 11.24 -5.90 1.80
N ASP A 45 10.96 -5.50 0.56
CA ASP A 45 11.96 -4.94 -0.35
C ASP A 45 12.16 -3.42 -0.15
N GLY A 46 11.15 -2.74 0.40
CA GLY A 46 11.08 -1.29 0.48
C GLY A 46 10.51 -0.65 -0.79
N VAL A 47 10.74 0.66 -0.93
CA VAL A 47 10.30 1.47 -2.08
C VAL A 47 11.48 2.27 -2.63
N PRO A 48 11.41 2.83 -3.86
CA PRO A 48 12.50 3.64 -4.39
C PRO A 48 12.94 4.75 -3.42
N GLY A 49 14.22 4.75 -3.05
CA GLY A 49 14.79 5.70 -2.09
C GLY A 49 14.64 5.32 -0.61
N VAL A 50 13.91 4.24 -0.28
CA VAL A 50 13.74 3.72 1.08
C VAL A 50 13.95 2.20 1.07
N PRO A 51 15.14 1.70 1.43
CA PRO A 51 15.38 0.27 1.50
C PRO A 51 14.51 -0.38 2.58
N GLY A 52 14.07 -1.61 2.32
CA GLY A 52 13.31 -2.40 3.28
C GLY A 52 14.14 -2.90 4.48
N PRO A 53 13.49 -3.39 5.54
CA PRO A 53 12.04 -3.55 5.65
C PRO A 53 11.31 -2.24 6.00
N VAL A 54 10.08 -2.09 5.50
CA VAL A 54 9.19 -0.96 5.84
C VAL A 54 7.85 -1.48 6.38
N ALA A 55 7.23 -0.70 7.27
CA ALA A 55 5.86 -0.93 7.68
C ALA A 55 4.93 -0.26 6.67
N ILE A 56 3.88 -0.97 6.22
CA ILE A 56 2.90 -0.41 5.28
C ILE A 56 1.53 -0.35 5.95
N VAL A 57 0.92 0.83 5.93
CA VAL A 57 -0.48 1.03 6.29
C VAL A 57 -1.25 1.46 5.06
N LEU A 58 -2.20 0.64 4.65
CA LEU A 58 -3.15 0.97 3.58
C LEU A 58 -4.39 1.61 4.20
N VAL A 59 -4.68 2.85 3.79
CA VAL A 59 -5.91 3.56 4.15
C VAL A 59 -6.98 3.21 3.13
N VAL A 60 -8.11 2.67 3.60
CA VAL A 60 -9.26 2.29 2.77
C VAL A 60 -10.50 3.08 3.18
N GLU A 61 -11.33 3.43 2.19
CA GLU A 61 -12.66 4.00 2.40
C GLU A 61 -13.73 2.93 2.15
N GLY A 62 -14.82 2.98 2.91
CA GLY A 62 -16.00 2.12 2.76
C GLY A 62 -17.01 2.67 1.77
#